data_AF-A0A7L3F7W2-F1
#
_entry.id   AF-A0A7L3F7W2-F1
#
_cell.length_a   1.000
_cell.length_b   1.000
_cell.length_c   1.000
_cell.angle_alpha   90.00
_cell.angle_beta   90.00
_cell.angle_gamma   90.00
#
_symmetry.space_group_name_H-M   'P 1'
#
loop_
_entity.id
_entity.type
_entity.pdbx_description
1 polymer ?
#
loop_
_entity_poly.entity_id
_entity_poly.type
_entity_poly.pdbx_seq_one_letter_code
_entity_poly.pdbx_strand_id
1 'polypeptide(L)'
;VFPHVTPKGINGIDFKGEAITFKATTAGILATLSHCIELMVKREESWQKRLDKEIEKRRRIEEAYKNAVTELKKKSHFGGPDYEEGPNSLINEEEFFDAVEAALDRQDKMEEQSQSEKVRLHWPTSLPAGDAYSAVGTHRFVQKPYSRSSSMSSIDLVSASDDVHRFSAQVEEMVQNHMTYSLQDVGGDANWQLVVEEGEMKVYRREVEENGIVLDPLKATHAVKGVTGHEVCHYFWNVDVRNDWETTIENFHVVENLADNAIIIYQTHKRVWPASQRDVLYLSAIRKIPAFSENDPETWIVCNFSVEHDSAPLNNRCVRAKINIAMICQTLVSPPEGNKEISRDNILCKITYVANVNPGGWAPASVLRAVAKREYPKFLKRFTSYVQEKTAGKPILF
;
A
#
# COMPACT_ATOMS: atom_id res chain seq x y z
N VAL A 1 121.02 36.83 -10.17
CA VAL A 1 121.16 36.68 -8.71
C VAL A 1 119.75 36.66 -8.14
N PHE A 2 119.28 35.51 -7.64
CA PHE A 2 117.93 35.37 -7.07
C PHE A 2 117.83 36.12 -5.73
N PRO A 3 116.80 36.93 -5.48
CA PRO A 3 116.55 37.47 -4.15
C PRO A 3 115.76 36.46 -3.30
N HIS A 4 116.27 36.29 -2.08
CA HIS A 4 115.79 35.41 -1.02
C HIS A 4 114.31 35.66 -0.68
N VAL A 5 113.48 34.62 -0.76
CA VAL A 5 112.15 34.60 -0.14
C VAL A 5 112.33 34.18 1.32
N THR A 6 112.14 35.12 2.24
CA THR A 6 111.99 34.82 3.67
C THR A 6 110.57 34.35 3.96
N PRO A 7 110.38 33.32 4.80
CA PRO A 7 109.09 32.68 4.98
C PRO A 7 108.14 33.58 5.77
N LYS A 8 106.91 33.75 5.28
CA LYS A 8 105.82 34.33 6.08
C LYS A 8 105.66 33.48 7.34
N GLY A 9 105.95 34.08 8.50
CA GLY A 9 105.67 33.49 9.79
C GLY A 9 104.19 33.07 9.85
N ILE A 10 103.98 31.83 10.25
CA ILE A 10 102.65 31.27 10.54
C ILE A 10 102.04 32.16 11.62
N ASN A 11 100.97 32.90 11.29
CA ASN A 11 100.20 33.62 12.28
C ASN A 11 99.74 32.61 13.33
N GLY A 12 100.30 32.70 14.54
CA GLY A 12 99.91 31.85 15.66
C GLY A 12 98.41 32.01 15.92
N ILE A 13 97.69 30.89 15.94
CA ILE A 13 96.27 30.82 16.28
C ILE A 13 96.11 31.37 17.71
N ASP A 14 95.30 32.43 17.89
CA ASP A 14 94.98 32.97 19.21
C ASP A 14 93.96 32.05 19.90
N PHE A 15 94.44 30.90 20.38
CA PHE A 15 93.63 29.90 21.08
C PHE A 15 92.87 30.48 22.27
N LYS A 16 93.38 31.54 22.91
CA LYS A 16 92.73 32.16 24.07
C LYS A 16 91.54 33.02 23.62
N GLY A 17 91.72 33.84 22.58
CA GLY A 17 90.63 34.59 21.96
C GLY A 17 89.56 33.68 21.34
N GLU A 18 89.98 32.61 20.67
CA GLU A 18 89.07 31.61 20.09
C GLU A 18 88.31 30.83 21.15
N ALA A 19 88.95 30.42 22.26
CA ALA A 19 88.27 29.75 23.37
C ALA A 19 87.24 30.65 24.07
N ILE A 20 87.55 31.95 24.24
CA ILE A 20 86.60 32.92 24.81
C ILE A 20 85.41 33.10 23.86
N THR A 21 85.67 33.25 22.57
CA THR A 21 84.63 33.39 21.53
C THR A 21 83.76 32.14 21.43
N PHE A 22 84.36 30.94 21.48
CA PHE A 22 83.66 29.67 21.51
C PHE A 22 82.77 29.55 22.76
N LYS A 23 83.28 29.92 23.93
CA LYS A 23 82.52 29.92 25.18
C LYS A 23 81.33 30.88 25.13
N ALA A 24 81.55 32.10 24.64
CA ALA A 24 80.49 33.10 24.48
C ALA A 24 79.43 32.64 23.47
N THR A 25 79.86 32.08 22.34
CA THR A 25 78.97 31.57 21.29
C THR A 25 78.14 30.38 21.79
N THR A 26 78.78 29.42 22.46
CA THR A 26 78.11 28.25 23.04
C THR A 26 77.10 28.67 24.11
N ALA A 27 77.46 29.63 24.97
CA ALA A 27 76.55 30.17 25.96
C ALA A 27 75.33 30.87 25.31
N GLY A 28 75.53 31.64 24.24
CA GLY A 28 74.45 32.27 23.49
C GLY A 28 73.51 31.26 22.81
N ILE A 29 74.07 30.18 22.24
CA ILE A 29 73.30 29.08 21.65
C ILE A 29 72.48 28.37 22.73
N LEU A 30 73.09 28.03 23.88
CA LEU A 30 72.40 27.38 24.99
C LEU A 30 71.26 28.24 25.57
N ALA A 31 71.47 29.54 25.70
CA ALA A 31 70.43 30.47 26.13
C ALA A 31 69.26 30.51 25.14
N THR A 32 69.56 30.52 23.83
CA THR A 32 68.55 30.50 22.77
C THR A 32 67.76 29.19 22.78
N LEU A 33 68.42 28.05 22.91
CA LEU A 33 67.77 26.74 23.01
C LEU A 33 66.89 26.63 24.26
N SER A 34 67.36 27.15 25.40
CA SER A 34 66.58 27.20 26.64
C SER A 34 65.30 28.02 26.46
N HIS A 35 65.41 29.18 25.81
CA HIS A 35 64.25 30.02 25.49
C HIS A 35 63.27 29.33 24.52
N CYS A 36 63.78 28.62 23.51
CA CYS A 36 62.93 27.83 22.61
C CYS A 36 62.16 26.73 23.37
N ILE A 37 62.79 26.05 24.34
CA ILE A 37 62.14 25.04 25.18
C ILE A 37 61.03 25.69 26.02
N GLU A 38 61.28 26.84 26.66
CA GLU A 38 60.26 27.57 27.43
C GLU A 38 59.04 27.93 26.56
N LEU A 39 59.27 28.38 25.32
CA LEU A 39 58.19 28.68 24.38
C LEU A 39 57.39 27.43 23.97
N MET A 40 58.06 26.29 23.80
CA MET A 40 57.41 25.01 23.52
C MET A 40 56.54 24.55 24.70
N VAL A 41 57.07 24.63 25.93
CA VAL A 41 56.32 24.28 27.15
C VAL A 41 55.09 25.18 27.31
N LYS A 42 55.24 26.50 27.12
CA LYS A 42 54.11 27.44 27.19
C LYS A 42 53.05 27.16 26.12
N ARG A 43 53.48 26.74 24.93
CA ARG A 43 52.56 26.30 23.86
C ARG A 43 51.84 25.02 24.24
N GLU A 44 52.55 24.03 24.78
CA GLU A 44 51.98 22.76 25.23
C GLU A 44 50.92 22.98 26.33
N GLU A 45 51.23 23.78 27.36
CA GLU A 45 50.27 24.14 28.42
C GLU A 45 49.02 24.84 27.86
N SER A 46 49.18 25.69 26.84
CA SER A 46 48.05 26.36 26.18
C SER A 46 47.17 25.37 25.42
N TRP A 47 47.78 24.40 24.74
CA TRP A 47 47.04 23.32 24.07
C TRP A 47 46.35 22.38 25.05
N GLN A 48 47.02 22.03 26.17
CA GLN A 48 46.42 21.22 27.22
C GLN A 48 45.17 21.89 27.79
N LYS A 49 45.24 23.19 28.11
CA LYS A 49 44.07 23.95 28.57
C LYS A 49 42.92 24.01 27.56
N ARG A 50 43.21 23.99 26.26
CA ARG A 50 42.17 23.94 25.21
C ARG A 50 41.55 22.55 25.14
N LEU A 51 42.36 21.50 25.23
CA LEU A 51 41.90 20.12 25.24
C LEU A 51 41.00 19.85 26.45
N ASP A 52 41.39 20.29 27.64
CA ASP A 52 40.61 20.11 28.87
C ASP A 52 39.23 20.81 28.76
N LYS A 53 39.18 22.00 28.14
CA LYS A 53 37.91 22.71 27.87
C LYS A 53 37.02 21.94 26.89
N GLU A 54 37.59 21.35 25.86
CA GLU A 54 36.82 20.58 24.87
C GLU A 54 36.31 19.27 25.47
N ILE A 55 37.10 18.59 26.30
CA ILE A 55 36.69 17.39 27.06
C ILE A 55 35.51 17.73 27.99
N GLU A 56 35.60 18.82 28.75
CA GLU A 56 34.51 19.23 29.65
C GLU A 56 33.25 19.64 28.88
N LYS A 57 33.39 20.30 27.72
CA LYS A 57 32.26 20.62 26.85
C LYS A 57 31.61 19.36 26.28
N ARG A 58 32.41 18.39 25.84
CA ARG A 58 31.93 17.09 25.36
C ARG A 58 31.19 16.34 26.47
N ARG A 59 31.75 16.27 27.68
CA ARG A 59 31.12 15.65 28.85
C ARG A 59 29.74 16.26 29.14
N ARG A 60 29.63 17.59 29.12
CA ARG A 60 28.35 18.30 29.31
C ARG A 60 27.33 17.99 28.22
N ILE A 61 27.76 17.92 26.96
CA ILE A 61 26.88 17.58 25.83
C ILE A 61 26.42 16.12 25.93
N GLU A 62 27.32 15.19 26.27
CA GLU A 62 26.99 13.78 26.48
C GLU A 62 26.00 13.59 27.65
N GLU A 63 26.18 14.31 28.76
CA GLU A 63 25.23 14.33 29.87
C GLU A 63 23.87 14.93 29.48
N ALA A 64 23.87 16.05 28.75
CA ALA A 64 22.65 16.67 28.24
C ALA A 64 21.91 15.75 27.26
N TYR A 65 22.64 15.06 26.38
CA TYR A 65 22.10 14.07 25.47
C TYR A 65 21.50 12.88 26.22
N LYS A 66 22.22 12.34 27.22
CA LYS A 66 21.73 11.23 28.06
C LYS A 66 20.46 11.63 28.82
N ASN A 67 20.41 12.86 29.34
CA ASN A 67 19.21 13.39 29.99
C ASN A 67 18.07 13.60 28.99
N ALA A 68 18.32 14.15 27.80
CA ALA A 68 17.33 14.31 26.75
C ALA A 68 16.77 12.95 26.27
N VAL A 69 17.62 11.94 26.13
CA VAL A 69 17.20 10.55 25.82
C VAL A 69 16.36 9.97 26.96
N THR A 70 16.72 10.24 28.21
CA THR A 70 15.95 9.75 29.37
C THR A 70 14.59 10.45 29.48
N GLU A 71 14.53 11.74 29.19
CA GLU A 71 13.28 12.51 29.11
C GLU A 71 12.43 12.10 27.89
N LEU A 72 13.03 11.77 26.75
CA LEU A 72 12.34 11.16 25.61
C LEU A 72 11.73 9.80 26.00
N LYS A 73 12.46 8.96 26.74
CA LYS A 73 11.96 7.68 27.27
C LYS A 73 10.84 7.85 28.31
N LYS A 74 10.80 8.97 29.04
CA LYS A 74 9.70 9.29 29.98
C LYS A 74 8.50 9.93 29.27
N LYS A 75 8.74 10.74 28.25
CA LYS A 75 7.71 11.39 27.41
C LYS A 75 7.15 10.46 26.33
N SER A 76 7.74 9.29 26.09
CA SER A 76 7.22 8.28 25.17
C SER A 76 5.92 7.61 25.66
N HIS A 77 5.34 8.03 26.78
CA HIS A 77 3.97 7.70 27.18
C HIS A 77 2.88 8.46 26.39
N PHE A 78 3.28 9.24 25.37
CA PHE A 78 2.38 9.86 24.38
C PHE A 78 3.03 9.75 22.99
N GLY A 79 3.26 8.52 22.52
CA GLY A 79 3.73 8.22 21.16
C GLY A 79 2.61 7.54 20.38
N GLY A 80 2.39 7.95 19.12
CA GLY A 80 1.37 7.37 18.25
C GLY A 80 1.54 5.88 17.95
N PRO A 81 0.61 5.28 17.17
CA PRO A 81 0.37 3.84 17.10
C PRO A 81 1.59 2.96 16.79
N ASP A 82 2.57 3.49 16.06
CA ASP A 82 3.75 2.75 15.62
C ASP A 82 4.87 2.64 16.68
N TYR A 83 4.70 3.22 17.88
CA TYR A 83 5.72 3.19 18.94
C TYR A 83 5.44 2.18 20.07
N GLU A 84 4.25 1.58 20.14
CA GLU A 84 3.93 0.56 21.14
C GLU A 84 4.19 -0.87 20.64
N GLU A 85 4.17 -1.12 19.33
CA GLU A 85 4.31 -2.48 18.78
C GLU A 85 5.29 -2.49 17.59
N GLY A 86 6.52 -2.92 17.86
CA GLY A 86 7.65 -2.92 16.93
C GLY A 86 8.80 -3.81 17.44
N PRO A 87 9.96 -3.86 16.75
CA PRO A 87 10.97 -4.95 16.74
C PRO A 87 11.67 -5.32 18.06
N ASN A 88 11.22 -4.80 19.20
CA ASN A 88 11.68 -5.15 20.54
C ASN A 88 10.80 -6.18 21.24
N SER A 89 9.88 -6.85 20.52
CA SER A 89 9.05 -7.91 21.08
C SER A 89 9.95 -9.05 21.56
N LEU A 90 9.80 -9.45 22.83
CA LEU A 90 10.60 -10.51 23.47
C LEU A 90 10.12 -11.93 23.13
N ILE A 91 9.05 -12.04 22.34
CA ILE A 91 8.49 -13.31 21.87
C ILE A 91 9.37 -13.87 20.74
N ASN A 92 9.64 -15.18 20.74
CA ASN A 92 10.38 -15.80 19.65
C ASN A 92 9.48 -15.95 18.40
N GLU A 93 10.09 -16.21 17.24
CA GLU A 93 9.36 -16.26 15.97
C GLU A 93 8.25 -17.33 15.96
N GLU A 94 8.48 -18.51 16.53
CA GLU A 94 7.51 -19.61 16.55
C GLU A 94 6.27 -19.28 17.40
N GLU A 95 6.47 -18.78 18.62
CA GLU A 95 5.40 -18.37 19.52
C GLU A 95 4.63 -17.15 18.96
N PHE A 96 5.31 -16.32 18.15
CA PHE A 96 4.68 -15.24 17.40
C PHE A 96 3.78 -15.76 16.26
N PHE A 97 4.22 -16.76 15.50
CA PHE A 97 3.41 -17.38 14.45
C PHE A 97 2.15 -18.03 15.04
N ASP A 98 2.29 -18.78 16.13
CA ASP A 98 1.16 -19.38 16.84
C ASP A 98 0.15 -18.33 17.31
N ALA A 99 0.63 -17.19 17.83
CA ALA A 99 -0.23 -16.10 18.28
C ALA A 99 -0.98 -15.42 17.11
N VAL A 100 -0.30 -15.21 15.98
CA VAL A 100 -0.92 -14.63 14.77
C VAL A 100 -1.96 -15.58 14.19
N GLU A 101 -1.64 -16.86 14.02
CA GLU A 101 -2.61 -17.86 13.55
C GLU A 101 -3.81 -17.95 14.49
N ALA A 102 -3.59 -18.05 15.80
CA ALA A 102 -4.67 -18.10 16.78
C ALA A 102 -5.53 -16.82 16.80
N ALA A 103 -4.95 -15.64 16.56
CA ALA A 103 -5.71 -14.39 16.47
C ALA A 103 -6.62 -14.39 15.24
N LEU A 104 -6.10 -14.89 14.12
CA LEU A 104 -6.86 -14.96 12.89
C LEU A 104 -7.96 -16.04 12.96
N ASP A 105 -7.70 -17.19 13.58
CA ASP A 105 -8.71 -18.22 13.85
C ASP A 105 -9.84 -17.72 14.76
N ARG A 106 -9.51 -16.89 15.75
CA ARG A 106 -10.53 -16.23 16.59
C ARG A 106 -11.39 -15.29 15.75
N GLN A 107 -10.79 -14.57 14.81
CA GLN A 107 -11.53 -13.70 13.90
C GLN A 107 -12.50 -14.49 13.04
N ASP A 108 -12.08 -15.63 12.48
CA ASP A 108 -12.95 -16.51 11.69
C ASP A 108 -14.13 -17.04 12.52
N LYS A 109 -13.88 -17.48 13.77
CA LYS A 109 -14.96 -17.92 14.67
C LYS A 109 -15.97 -16.83 14.97
N MET A 110 -15.52 -15.59 15.17
CA MET A 110 -16.42 -14.44 15.37
C MET A 110 -17.23 -14.13 14.10
N GLU A 111 -16.62 -14.26 12.92
CA GLU A 111 -17.29 -14.06 11.63
C GLU A 111 -18.36 -15.14 11.36
N GLU A 112 -18.05 -16.42 11.62
CA GLU A 112 -19.00 -17.54 11.47
C GLU A 112 -20.20 -17.40 12.42
N GLN A 113 -19.97 -16.98 13.66
CA GLN A 113 -21.04 -16.72 14.62
C GLN A 113 -21.95 -15.58 14.16
N SER A 114 -21.38 -14.47 13.68
CA SER A 114 -22.16 -13.33 13.17
C SER A 114 -22.99 -13.71 11.93
N GLN A 115 -22.42 -14.51 11.02
CA GLN A 115 -23.17 -15.01 9.86
C GLN A 115 -24.30 -15.96 10.27
N SER A 116 -24.04 -16.85 11.23
CA SER A 116 -25.05 -17.78 11.74
C SER A 116 -26.22 -17.06 12.44
N GLU A 117 -25.93 -15.98 13.18
CA GLU A 117 -26.95 -15.14 13.82
C GLU A 117 -27.80 -14.38 12.79
N LYS A 118 -27.18 -13.81 11.75
CA LYS A 118 -27.90 -13.17 10.64
C LYS A 118 -28.82 -14.15 9.89
N VAL A 119 -28.38 -15.39 9.68
CA VAL A 119 -29.21 -16.45 9.07
C VAL A 119 -30.35 -16.87 9.99
N ARG A 120 -30.13 -16.95 11.32
CA ARG A 120 -31.18 -17.27 12.30
C ARG A 120 -32.27 -16.20 12.43
N LEU A 121 -31.93 -14.93 12.21
CA LEU A 121 -32.87 -13.81 12.30
C LEU A 121 -33.79 -13.68 11.07
N HIS A 122 -33.53 -14.42 9.98
CA HIS A 122 -34.30 -14.35 8.74
C HIS A 122 -35.47 -15.35 8.63
N TRP A 123 -35.86 -16.02 9.72
CA TRP A 123 -37.10 -16.82 9.80
C TRP A 123 -37.77 -16.61 11.18
N PRO A 124 -39.03 -16.11 11.22
CA PRO A 124 -40.17 -16.90 10.78
C PRO A 124 -41.20 -16.15 9.92
N THR A 125 -41.48 -16.70 8.73
CA THR A 125 -42.76 -16.48 8.05
C THR A 125 -43.83 -17.26 8.80
N SER A 126 -44.73 -16.53 9.48
CA SER A 126 -46.01 -17.08 9.94
C SER A 126 -47.10 -16.60 9.00
N LEU A 127 -47.71 -17.54 8.26
CA LEU A 127 -49.01 -17.32 7.63
C LEU A 127 -50.09 -17.37 8.71
N PRO A 128 -51.17 -16.60 8.55
CA PRO A 128 -52.47 -17.26 8.42
C PRO A 128 -53.35 -16.70 7.29
N ALA A 129 -54.39 -17.49 7.03
CA ALA A 129 -55.28 -17.53 5.88
C ALA A 129 -56.41 -16.48 5.85
N GLY A 130 -56.94 -16.27 4.63
CA GLY A 130 -58.36 -16.05 4.31
C GLY A 130 -58.96 -14.68 4.63
N ASP A 131 -59.36 -13.89 3.62
CA ASP A 131 -60.65 -14.09 2.96
C ASP A 131 -60.92 -13.03 1.87
N ALA A 132 -61.78 -13.44 0.94
CA ALA A 132 -62.21 -12.78 -0.28
C ALA A 132 -62.90 -11.42 -0.08
N TYR A 133 -62.76 -10.51 -1.04
CA TYR A 133 -63.91 -9.82 -1.65
C TYR A 133 -63.55 -9.31 -3.06
N SER A 134 -64.39 -9.67 -4.03
CA SER A 134 -64.43 -9.10 -5.38
C SER A 134 -65.00 -7.68 -5.35
N ALA A 135 -64.47 -6.79 -6.18
CA ALA A 135 -65.25 -5.70 -6.77
C ALA A 135 -64.64 -5.25 -8.11
N VAL A 136 -65.52 -5.25 -9.10
CA VAL A 136 -65.36 -4.76 -10.48
C VAL A 136 -65.26 -3.23 -10.48
N GLY A 137 -64.41 -2.66 -11.33
CA GLY A 137 -64.35 -1.22 -11.57
C GLY A 137 -63.60 -0.87 -12.86
N THR A 138 -64.36 -0.40 -13.83
CA THR A 138 -64.05 -0.28 -15.26
C THR A 138 -63.42 1.08 -15.65
N HIS A 139 -62.69 1.09 -16.78
CA HIS A 139 -62.25 2.23 -17.61
C HIS A 139 -60.96 2.96 -17.18
N ARG A 140 -60.04 3.36 -18.08
CA ARG A 140 -60.19 3.70 -19.49
C ARG A 140 -58.84 3.58 -20.23
N PHE A 141 -58.85 2.84 -21.33
CA PHE A 141 -57.83 2.82 -22.37
C PHE A 141 -57.76 4.19 -23.07
N VAL A 142 -56.55 4.69 -23.33
CA VAL A 142 -56.25 5.60 -24.44
C VAL A 142 -55.03 5.06 -25.17
N GLN A 143 -55.28 4.28 -26.21
CA GLN A 143 -54.33 4.07 -27.29
C GLN A 143 -54.57 5.15 -28.34
N LYS A 144 -53.48 5.73 -28.88
CA LYS A 144 -53.42 6.04 -30.31
C LYS A 144 -52.01 5.78 -30.86
N PRO A 145 -51.91 5.42 -32.14
CA PRO A 145 -50.86 4.57 -32.70
C PRO A 145 -49.83 5.39 -33.48
N TYR A 146 -48.61 4.89 -33.70
CA TYR A 146 -47.91 5.05 -34.98
C TYR A 146 -46.85 3.96 -35.23
N SER A 147 -47.08 3.32 -36.38
CA SER A 147 -46.28 2.50 -37.29
C SER A 147 -44.76 2.35 -37.12
N ARG A 148 -44.32 1.11 -37.39
CA ARG A 148 -42.97 0.71 -37.77
C ARG A 148 -42.38 1.60 -38.87
N SER A 149 -41.19 2.13 -38.63
CA SER A 149 -40.16 2.34 -39.64
C SER A 149 -38.79 2.23 -38.98
N SER A 150 -37.96 1.38 -39.55
CA SER A 150 -36.54 1.21 -39.27
C SER A 150 -35.78 2.52 -39.40
N SER A 151 -35.17 2.97 -38.31
CA SER A 151 -34.05 3.93 -38.30
C SER A 151 -33.32 3.77 -36.98
N MET A 152 -32.00 3.58 -37.05
CA MET A 152 -31.14 3.48 -35.88
C MET A 152 -31.34 4.71 -35.01
N SER A 153 -31.95 4.54 -33.83
CA SER A 153 -32.14 5.62 -32.89
C SER A 153 -30.81 5.93 -32.24
N SER A 154 -30.37 7.17 -32.43
CA SER A 154 -29.19 7.81 -31.88
C SER A 154 -29.25 7.94 -30.35
N ILE A 155 -29.28 6.80 -29.64
CA ILE A 155 -29.27 6.76 -28.18
C ILE A 155 -27.91 6.42 -27.58
N ASP A 156 -26.87 6.15 -28.39
CA ASP A 156 -25.51 5.82 -27.90
C ASP A 156 -24.56 7.03 -27.83
N LEU A 157 -25.11 8.24 -27.80
CA LEU A 157 -24.35 9.47 -27.50
C LEU A 157 -24.74 10.05 -26.13
N VAL A 158 -25.07 9.19 -25.16
CA VAL A 158 -25.29 9.61 -23.78
C VAL A 158 -23.96 10.09 -23.18
N SER A 159 -23.85 11.41 -23.09
CA SER A 159 -23.13 12.20 -22.10
C SER A 159 -21.64 11.86 -21.85
N ALA A 160 -20.79 12.17 -22.83
CA ALA A 160 -19.38 12.48 -22.52
C ALA A 160 -19.20 13.78 -21.69
N SER A 161 -20.30 14.44 -21.31
CA SER A 161 -20.32 15.74 -20.64
C SER A 161 -20.60 15.65 -19.13
N ASP A 162 -21.38 14.66 -18.66
CA ASP A 162 -21.74 14.54 -17.24
C ASP A 162 -20.75 13.70 -16.42
N ASP A 163 -19.86 12.93 -17.07
CA ASP A 163 -18.84 12.10 -16.41
C ASP A 163 -17.49 12.83 -16.20
N VAL A 164 -17.45 14.14 -16.47
CA VAL A 164 -16.23 14.93 -16.36
C VAL A 164 -16.12 15.52 -14.96
N HIS A 165 -15.21 14.97 -14.17
CA HIS A 165 -14.87 15.42 -12.83
C HIS A 165 -13.36 15.65 -12.71
N ARG A 166 -12.90 16.25 -11.61
CA ARG A 166 -11.49 16.63 -11.43
C ARG A 166 -10.47 15.49 -11.57
N PHE A 167 -10.90 14.25 -11.35
CA PHE A 167 -10.06 13.04 -11.51
C PHE A 167 -10.21 12.30 -12.84
N SER A 168 -10.97 12.79 -13.84
CA SER A 168 -11.30 11.98 -15.03
C SER A 168 -10.07 11.55 -15.82
N ALA A 169 -9.06 12.42 -15.95
CA ALA A 169 -7.79 12.07 -16.61
C ALA A 169 -7.01 10.98 -15.83
N GLN A 170 -6.99 11.07 -14.51
CA GLN A 170 -6.32 10.07 -13.67
C GLN A 170 -7.05 8.71 -13.73
N VAL A 171 -8.39 8.71 -13.74
CA VAL A 171 -9.16 7.47 -13.93
C VAL A 171 -8.81 6.82 -15.28
N GLU A 172 -8.76 7.60 -16.35
CA GLU A 172 -8.43 7.10 -17.68
C GLU A 172 -7.01 6.50 -17.74
N GLU A 173 -6.03 7.21 -17.15
CA GLU A 173 -4.65 6.72 -17.05
C GLU A 173 -4.57 5.39 -16.29
N MET A 174 -5.22 5.29 -15.13
CA MET A 174 -5.19 4.10 -14.29
C MET A 174 -5.87 2.91 -14.97
N VAL A 175 -7.02 3.13 -15.61
CA VAL A 175 -7.73 2.12 -16.39
C VAL A 175 -6.88 1.65 -17.56
N GLN A 176 -6.30 2.55 -18.34
CA GLN A 176 -5.46 2.19 -19.50
C GLN A 176 -4.21 1.41 -19.06
N ASN A 177 -3.59 1.78 -17.95
CA ASN A 177 -2.47 1.03 -17.37
C ASN A 177 -2.89 -0.41 -17.00
N HIS A 178 -4.05 -0.59 -16.38
CA HIS A 178 -4.55 -1.94 -16.08
C HIS A 178 -4.86 -2.75 -17.33
N MET A 179 -5.52 -2.15 -18.33
CA MET A 179 -5.80 -2.82 -19.60
C MET A 179 -4.53 -3.26 -20.34
N THR A 180 -3.46 -2.47 -20.22
CA THR A 180 -2.18 -2.73 -20.91
C THR A 180 -1.33 -3.80 -20.22
N TYR A 181 -1.27 -3.77 -18.87
CA TYR A 181 -0.31 -4.59 -18.11
C TYR A 181 -0.96 -5.69 -17.28
N SER A 182 -2.17 -5.49 -16.77
CA SER A 182 -2.77 -6.41 -15.79
C SER A 182 -3.39 -7.65 -16.42
N LEU A 183 -3.73 -7.64 -17.71
CA LEU A 183 -4.31 -8.79 -18.43
C LEU A 183 -3.27 -9.78 -18.98
N GLN A 184 -1.98 -9.44 -18.96
CA GLN A 184 -0.91 -10.31 -19.49
C GLN A 184 -0.85 -11.64 -18.75
N ASP A 185 -0.67 -12.78 -19.42
CA ASP A 185 -0.59 -14.06 -18.70
C ASP A 185 0.66 -14.13 -17.80
N VAL A 186 0.50 -14.70 -16.62
CA VAL A 186 1.58 -14.87 -15.62
C VAL A 186 1.89 -16.34 -15.33
N GLY A 187 1.13 -17.29 -15.89
CA GLY A 187 1.35 -18.72 -15.63
C GLY A 187 2.72 -19.24 -16.08
N GLY A 188 3.35 -18.59 -17.06
CA GLY A 188 4.70 -18.90 -17.54
C GLY A 188 5.79 -17.93 -17.08
N ASP A 189 5.46 -16.90 -16.29
CA ASP A 189 6.43 -15.91 -15.83
C ASP A 189 7.08 -16.35 -14.51
N ALA A 190 8.38 -16.65 -14.56
CA ALA A 190 9.16 -17.11 -13.41
C ALA A 190 9.22 -16.09 -12.25
N ASN A 191 8.88 -14.82 -12.51
CA ASN A 191 8.82 -13.79 -11.47
C ASN A 191 7.54 -13.85 -10.63
N TRP A 192 6.53 -14.62 -11.06
CA TRP A 192 5.27 -14.80 -10.34
C TRP A 192 5.23 -16.15 -9.66
N GLN A 193 5.00 -16.14 -8.35
CA GLN A 193 4.81 -17.34 -7.55
C GLN A 193 3.32 -17.64 -7.45
N LEU A 194 2.89 -18.82 -7.93
CA LEU A 194 1.56 -19.36 -7.63
C LEU A 194 1.48 -19.71 -6.13
N VAL A 195 0.60 -19.04 -5.38
CA VAL A 195 0.45 -19.23 -3.93
C VAL A 195 -0.72 -20.13 -3.55
N VAL A 196 -1.80 -20.09 -4.33
CA VAL A 196 -3.04 -20.86 -4.12
C VAL A 196 -3.66 -21.19 -5.47
N GLU A 197 -4.12 -22.42 -5.62
CA GLU A 197 -4.93 -22.88 -6.75
C GLU A 197 -6.13 -23.68 -6.20
N GLU A 198 -7.34 -23.20 -6.47
CA GLU A 198 -8.61 -23.83 -6.08
C GLU A 198 -9.55 -23.87 -7.28
N GLY A 199 -9.62 -25.02 -7.96
CA GLY A 199 -10.41 -25.17 -9.19
C GLY A 199 -9.94 -24.20 -10.27
N GLU A 200 -10.83 -23.30 -10.72
CA GLU A 200 -10.51 -22.27 -11.71
C GLU A 200 -9.86 -21.02 -11.08
N MET A 201 -9.76 -20.93 -9.75
CA MET A 201 -9.13 -19.79 -9.07
C MET A 201 -7.64 -20.04 -8.95
N LYS A 202 -6.82 -19.11 -9.45
CA LYS A 202 -5.36 -19.12 -9.28
C LYS A 202 -4.92 -17.78 -8.73
N VAL A 203 -4.13 -17.81 -7.67
CA VAL A 203 -3.63 -16.60 -6.99
C VAL A 203 -2.11 -16.62 -7.04
N TYR A 204 -1.53 -15.54 -7.55
CA TYR A 204 -0.11 -15.34 -7.79
C TYR A 204 0.38 -14.11 -7.03
N ARG A 205 1.61 -14.18 -6.52
CA ARG A 205 2.29 -13.00 -5.95
C ARG A 205 3.69 -12.85 -6.52
N ARG A 206 4.22 -11.65 -6.45
CA ARG A 206 5.66 -11.39 -6.60
C ARG A 206 6.18 -10.78 -5.31
N GLU A 207 7.24 -11.33 -4.73
CA GLU A 207 7.82 -10.77 -3.51
C GLU A 207 8.62 -9.50 -3.84
N VAL A 208 8.22 -8.37 -3.26
CA VAL A 208 8.85 -7.06 -3.45
C VAL A 208 8.89 -6.34 -2.12
N GLU A 209 10.07 -5.89 -1.72
CA GLU A 209 10.29 -5.08 -0.53
C GLU A 209 11.06 -3.81 -0.89
N GLU A 210 10.53 -2.65 -0.50
CA GLU A 210 11.20 -1.36 -0.64
C GLU A 210 11.39 -0.74 0.73
N ASN A 211 12.64 -0.47 1.11
CA ASN A 211 12.98 0.08 2.44
C ASN A 211 12.42 -0.73 3.62
N GLY A 212 12.35 -2.06 3.49
CA GLY A 212 11.77 -2.96 4.50
C GLY A 212 10.24 -2.94 4.56
N ILE A 213 9.56 -2.28 3.61
CA ILE A 213 8.11 -2.29 3.46
C ILE A 213 7.74 -3.29 2.37
N VAL A 214 6.86 -4.25 2.69
CA VAL A 214 6.34 -5.22 1.74
C VAL A 214 5.36 -4.55 0.77
N LEU A 215 5.62 -4.70 -0.53
CA LEU A 215 4.82 -4.18 -1.63
C LEU A 215 4.36 -5.28 -2.60
N ASP A 216 4.41 -6.54 -2.16
CA ASP A 216 4.17 -7.73 -2.97
C ASP A 216 2.98 -7.56 -3.93
N PRO A 217 3.22 -7.40 -5.25
CA PRO A 217 2.14 -7.35 -6.22
C PRO A 217 1.35 -8.66 -6.22
N LEU A 218 0.04 -8.54 -6.12
CA LEU A 218 -0.88 -9.67 -6.12
C LEU A 218 -1.70 -9.68 -7.40
N LYS A 219 -1.80 -10.84 -8.03
CA LYS A 219 -2.65 -11.08 -9.19
C LYS A 219 -3.38 -12.39 -9.04
N ALA A 220 -4.67 -12.41 -9.32
CA ALA A 220 -5.47 -13.61 -9.34
C ALA A 220 -6.28 -13.69 -10.63
N THR A 221 -6.48 -14.92 -11.10
CA THR A 221 -7.40 -15.23 -12.18
C THR A 221 -8.49 -16.17 -11.66
N HIS A 222 -9.70 -16.00 -12.18
CA HIS A 222 -10.82 -16.88 -11.85
C HIS A 222 -11.79 -16.98 -13.03
N ALA A 223 -12.55 -18.07 -13.11
CA ALA A 223 -13.59 -18.26 -14.12
C ALA A 223 -14.90 -18.66 -13.43
N VAL A 224 -15.90 -17.79 -13.49
CA VAL A 224 -17.15 -17.90 -12.73
C VAL A 224 -18.32 -18.11 -13.69
N LYS A 225 -18.98 -19.26 -13.59
CA LYS A 225 -20.13 -19.60 -14.44
C LYS A 225 -21.39 -18.85 -13.99
N GLY A 226 -22.27 -18.53 -14.93
CA GLY A 226 -23.61 -18.03 -14.61
C GLY A 226 -23.73 -16.54 -14.30
N VAL A 227 -22.63 -15.78 -14.43
CA VAL A 227 -22.58 -14.33 -14.21
C VAL A 227 -21.85 -13.64 -15.34
N THR A 228 -22.16 -12.37 -15.58
CA THR A 228 -21.45 -11.52 -16.54
C THR A 228 -20.38 -10.67 -15.85
N GLY A 229 -19.44 -10.11 -16.62
CA GLY A 229 -18.49 -9.14 -16.13
C GLY A 229 -19.13 -7.84 -15.64
N HIS A 230 -20.23 -7.41 -16.26
CA HIS A 230 -21.01 -6.26 -15.80
C HIS A 230 -21.60 -6.52 -14.41
N GLU A 231 -22.25 -7.67 -14.19
CA GLU A 231 -22.79 -8.06 -12.89
C GLU A 231 -21.68 -8.08 -11.82
N VAL A 232 -20.57 -8.75 -12.10
CA VAL A 232 -19.43 -8.84 -11.17
C VAL A 232 -18.89 -7.45 -10.81
N CYS A 233 -18.63 -6.59 -11.81
CA CYS A 233 -18.12 -5.24 -11.55
C CYS A 233 -19.14 -4.38 -10.79
N HIS A 234 -20.43 -4.49 -11.13
CA HIS A 234 -21.49 -3.76 -10.43
C HIS A 234 -21.56 -4.11 -8.95
N TYR A 235 -21.57 -5.40 -8.59
CA TYR A 235 -21.60 -5.82 -7.18
C TYR A 235 -20.30 -5.51 -6.41
N PHE A 236 -19.16 -5.42 -7.11
CA PHE A 236 -17.89 -5.02 -6.49
C PHE A 236 -17.83 -3.52 -6.17
N TRP A 237 -18.31 -2.69 -7.12
CA TRP A 237 -18.33 -1.23 -7.01
C TRP A 237 -19.43 -0.72 -6.07
N ASN A 238 -20.61 -1.35 -6.10
CA ASN A 238 -21.78 -0.90 -5.34
C ASN A 238 -21.54 -0.98 -3.82
N VAL A 239 -21.57 0.18 -3.16
CA VAL A 239 -21.34 0.34 -1.72
C VAL A 239 -22.48 -0.18 -0.86
N ASP A 240 -23.71 -0.21 -1.36
CA ASP A 240 -24.90 -0.61 -0.59
C ASP A 240 -24.87 -2.09 -0.21
N VAL A 241 -24.14 -2.89 -0.99
CA VAL A 241 -23.99 -4.34 -0.81
C VAL A 241 -22.63 -4.74 -0.24
N ARG A 242 -21.74 -3.78 0.06
CA ARG A 242 -20.36 -4.05 0.49
C ARG A 242 -20.31 -4.94 1.73
N ASN A 243 -21.15 -4.65 2.72
CA ASN A 243 -21.19 -5.37 4.01
C ASN A 243 -21.71 -6.81 3.91
N ASP A 244 -22.27 -7.22 2.77
CA ASP A 244 -22.75 -8.59 2.57
C ASP A 244 -21.59 -9.54 2.29
N TRP A 245 -20.55 -9.06 1.60
CA TRP A 245 -19.42 -9.88 1.15
C TRP A 245 -18.07 -9.50 1.74
N GLU A 246 -17.83 -8.24 2.10
CA GLU A 246 -16.55 -7.78 2.64
C GLU A 246 -16.39 -8.13 4.12
N THR A 247 -15.24 -8.69 4.48
CA THR A 247 -14.97 -9.20 5.84
C THR A 247 -13.80 -8.50 6.53
N THR A 248 -13.02 -7.70 5.81
CA THR A 248 -11.79 -7.08 6.33
C THR A 248 -11.99 -5.63 6.78
N ILE A 249 -13.14 -5.02 6.48
CA ILE A 249 -13.45 -3.63 6.83
C ILE A 249 -14.05 -3.56 8.24
N GLU A 250 -13.65 -2.55 9.01
CA GLU A 250 -14.28 -2.19 10.29
C GLU A 250 -15.28 -1.05 10.13
N ASN A 251 -14.94 -0.01 9.35
CA ASN A 251 -15.83 1.09 9.03
C ASN A 251 -15.53 1.62 7.62
N PHE A 252 -16.55 2.09 6.91
CA PHE A 252 -16.35 2.80 5.65
C PHE A 252 -17.47 3.82 5.40
N HIS A 253 -17.17 4.86 4.64
CA HIS A 253 -18.16 5.80 4.14
C HIS A 253 -17.72 6.42 2.80
N VAL A 254 -18.71 6.83 2.02
CA VAL A 254 -18.48 7.64 0.81
C VAL A 254 -18.13 9.05 1.25
N VAL A 255 -16.95 9.52 0.85
CA VAL A 255 -16.45 10.88 1.10
C VAL A 255 -17.02 11.85 0.08
N GLU A 256 -17.12 11.43 -1.18
CA GLU A 256 -17.64 12.26 -2.27
C GLU A 256 -18.18 11.40 -3.41
N ASN A 257 -19.28 11.85 -4.02
CA ASN A 257 -19.76 11.32 -5.30
C ASN A 257 -19.26 12.24 -6.42
N LEU A 258 -18.40 11.72 -7.30
CA LEU A 258 -17.82 12.49 -8.41
C LEU A 258 -18.70 12.43 -9.65
N ALA A 259 -19.25 11.24 -9.94
CA ALA A 259 -20.18 10.93 -11.02
C ALA A 259 -20.93 9.64 -10.67
N ASP A 260 -21.91 9.25 -11.50
CA ASP A 260 -22.71 8.02 -11.31
C ASP A 260 -21.85 6.74 -11.36
N ASN A 261 -20.64 6.82 -11.91
CA ASN A 261 -19.69 5.72 -12.04
C ASN A 261 -18.39 5.92 -11.24
N ALA A 262 -18.28 6.98 -10.43
CA ALA A 262 -17.06 7.33 -9.72
C ALA A 262 -17.32 7.97 -8.36
N ILE A 263 -16.77 7.36 -7.31
CA ILE A 263 -16.93 7.80 -5.92
C ILE A 263 -15.59 7.77 -5.17
N ILE A 264 -15.43 8.60 -4.15
CA ILE A 264 -14.28 8.54 -3.23
C ILE A 264 -14.76 7.91 -1.93
N ILE A 265 -14.02 6.91 -1.46
CA ILE A 265 -14.32 6.13 -0.26
C ILE A 265 -13.18 6.27 0.74
N TYR A 266 -13.54 6.47 2.00
CA TYR A 266 -12.65 6.27 3.14
C TYR A 266 -13.08 5.01 3.87
N GLN A 267 -12.13 4.14 4.21
CA GLN A 267 -12.39 2.95 5.02
C GLN A 267 -11.24 2.64 5.98
N THR A 268 -11.57 2.01 7.09
CA THR A 268 -10.62 1.42 8.04
C THR A 268 -10.71 -0.10 7.97
N HIS A 269 -9.55 -0.77 7.93
CA HIS A 269 -9.47 -2.22 7.96
C HIS A 269 -9.37 -2.73 9.40
N LYS A 270 -9.87 -3.93 9.64
CA LYS A 270 -9.61 -4.67 10.89
C LYS A 270 -8.11 -4.72 11.14
N ARG A 271 -7.72 -4.55 12.40
CA ARG A 271 -6.33 -4.51 12.81
C ARG A 271 -5.67 -5.88 12.61
N VAL A 272 -4.52 -5.90 11.93
CA VAL A 272 -3.65 -7.08 11.81
C VAL A 272 -2.51 -6.93 12.81
N TRP A 273 -2.61 -7.63 13.95
CA TRP A 273 -1.58 -7.63 14.98
C TRP A 273 -0.25 -8.22 14.43
N PRO A 274 0.93 -7.69 14.82
CA PRO A 274 1.19 -6.59 15.76
C PRO A 274 1.16 -5.19 15.13
N ALA A 275 0.79 -5.09 13.85
CA ALA A 275 0.89 -3.83 13.15
C ALA A 275 -0.25 -2.88 13.55
N SER A 276 -0.01 -1.58 13.44
CA SER A 276 -1.03 -0.54 13.61
C SER A 276 -2.22 -0.77 12.67
N GLN A 277 -3.39 -0.26 13.03
CA GLN A 277 -4.54 -0.33 12.14
C GLN A 277 -4.28 0.47 10.84
N ARG A 278 -4.80 -0.02 9.71
CA ARG A 278 -4.71 0.67 8.42
C ARG A 278 -6.03 1.34 8.06
N ASP A 279 -5.94 2.57 7.58
CA ASP A 279 -7.00 3.21 6.81
C ASP A 279 -6.58 3.38 5.36
N VAL A 280 -7.55 3.54 4.46
CA VAL A 280 -7.32 3.82 3.05
C VAL A 280 -8.37 4.80 2.54
N LEU A 281 -7.90 5.74 1.74
CA LEU A 281 -8.69 6.72 1.02
C LEU A 281 -8.45 6.50 -0.47
N TYR A 282 -9.51 6.23 -1.23
CA TYR A 282 -9.38 5.85 -2.63
C TYR A 282 -10.57 6.27 -3.47
N LEU A 283 -10.30 6.52 -4.75
CA LEU A 283 -11.31 6.68 -5.79
C LEU A 283 -11.67 5.30 -6.33
N SER A 284 -12.96 4.99 -6.37
CA SER A 284 -13.55 3.79 -6.95
C SER A 284 -14.33 4.15 -8.21
N ALA A 285 -13.85 3.71 -9.37
CA ALA A 285 -14.48 3.97 -10.66
C ALA A 285 -14.83 2.67 -11.38
N ILE A 286 -16.05 2.58 -11.91
CA ILE A 286 -16.51 1.49 -12.79
C ILE A 286 -16.54 1.96 -14.24
N ARG A 287 -16.00 1.16 -15.16
CA ARG A 287 -15.93 1.48 -16.60
C ARG A 287 -16.24 0.25 -17.45
N LYS A 288 -16.90 0.50 -18.57
CA LYS A 288 -16.99 -0.43 -19.69
C LYS A 288 -15.97 -0.03 -20.75
N ILE A 289 -15.12 -0.97 -21.13
CA ILE A 289 -14.13 -0.82 -22.20
C ILE A 289 -14.68 -1.58 -23.41
N PRO A 290 -15.01 -0.86 -24.50
CA PRO A 290 -15.44 -1.49 -25.74
C PRO A 290 -14.38 -2.45 -26.28
N ALA A 291 -14.83 -3.49 -26.97
CA ALA A 291 -13.94 -4.37 -27.70
C ALA A 291 -13.15 -3.60 -28.77
N PHE A 292 -11.85 -3.89 -28.90
CA PHE A 292 -11.00 -3.29 -29.94
C PHE A 292 -11.29 -3.86 -31.34
N SER A 293 -11.76 -5.11 -31.40
CA SER A 293 -12.17 -5.79 -32.62
C SER A 293 -13.38 -6.70 -32.35
N GLU A 294 -14.06 -7.17 -33.39
CA GLU A 294 -15.19 -8.13 -33.27
C GLU A 294 -14.81 -9.46 -32.59
N ASN A 295 -13.51 -9.78 -32.53
CA ASN A 295 -13.00 -11.00 -31.91
C ASN A 295 -12.66 -10.82 -30.43
N ASP A 296 -12.59 -9.58 -29.94
CA ASP A 296 -12.24 -9.28 -28.55
C ASP A 296 -13.50 -9.17 -27.69
N PRO A 297 -13.52 -9.73 -26.48
CA PRO A 297 -14.63 -9.53 -25.57
C PRO A 297 -14.64 -8.08 -25.06
N GLU A 298 -15.82 -7.52 -24.88
CA GLU A 298 -15.96 -6.31 -24.08
C GLU A 298 -15.44 -6.57 -22.65
N THR A 299 -14.86 -5.54 -22.05
CA THR A 299 -14.26 -5.65 -20.72
C THR A 299 -14.92 -4.69 -19.76
N TRP A 300 -15.38 -5.20 -18.63
CA TRP A 300 -15.78 -4.36 -17.49
C TRP A 300 -14.64 -4.28 -16.49
N ILE A 301 -14.40 -3.10 -15.94
CA ILE A 301 -13.35 -2.86 -14.96
C ILE A 301 -13.85 -1.98 -13.82
N VAL A 302 -13.51 -2.36 -12.59
CA VAL A 302 -13.55 -1.46 -11.44
C VAL A 302 -12.13 -1.19 -11.00
N CYS A 303 -11.75 0.07 -10.92
CA CYS A 303 -10.43 0.50 -10.45
C CYS A 303 -10.57 1.27 -9.14
N ASN A 304 -9.85 0.80 -8.12
CA ASN A 304 -9.78 1.39 -6.78
C ASN A 304 -8.34 1.85 -6.54
N PHE A 305 -8.09 3.15 -6.60
CA PHE A 305 -6.76 3.71 -6.43
C PHE A 305 -6.73 4.87 -5.45
N SER A 306 -5.67 4.95 -4.64
CA SER A 306 -5.57 5.97 -3.61
C SER A 306 -5.47 7.39 -4.18
N VAL A 307 -6.22 8.30 -3.56
CA VAL A 307 -6.23 9.74 -3.85
C VAL A 307 -6.15 10.52 -2.53
N GLU A 308 -5.81 11.81 -2.61
CA GLU A 308 -5.86 12.71 -1.46
C GLU A 308 -7.19 13.48 -1.44
N HIS A 309 -7.70 13.81 -0.24
CA HIS A 309 -8.94 14.55 -0.06
C HIS A 309 -8.95 15.31 1.28
N ASP A 310 -9.32 16.59 1.26
CA ASP A 310 -9.27 17.48 2.43
C ASP A 310 -10.17 17.01 3.58
N SER A 311 -11.32 16.38 3.28
CA SER A 311 -12.23 15.80 4.29
C SER A 311 -11.72 14.52 4.96
N ALA A 312 -10.58 13.96 4.53
CA ALA A 312 -10.02 12.74 5.10
C ALA A 312 -8.49 12.83 5.30
N PRO A 313 -8.02 13.82 6.10
CA PRO A 313 -6.59 14.03 6.34
C PRO A 313 -5.98 12.85 7.11
N LEU A 314 -4.65 12.77 7.11
CA LEU A 314 -3.92 11.80 7.93
C LEU A 314 -4.27 12.02 9.42
N ASN A 315 -4.49 10.92 10.13
CA ASN A 315 -4.84 10.93 11.54
C ASN A 315 -3.89 10.02 12.34
N ASN A 316 -3.83 10.21 13.66
CA ASN A 316 -2.94 9.45 14.54
C ASN A 316 -3.54 8.12 15.00
N ARG A 317 -4.69 7.67 14.47
CA ARG A 317 -5.32 6.39 14.88
C ARG A 317 -4.95 5.26 13.92
N CYS A 318 -4.74 5.58 12.66
CA CYS A 318 -4.45 4.61 11.62
C CYS A 318 -3.25 5.04 10.76
N VAL A 319 -2.51 4.07 10.26
CA VAL A 319 -1.50 4.27 9.22
C VAL A 319 -2.20 4.26 7.87
N ARG A 320 -1.97 5.28 7.03
CA ARG A 320 -2.59 5.40 5.70
C ARG A 320 -1.92 4.45 4.72
N ALA A 321 -2.62 3.38 4.35
CA ALA A 321 -2.22 2.54 3.23
C ALA A 321 -2.52 3.25 1.89
N LYS A 322 -1.75 2.88 0.85
CA LYS A 322 -2.02 3.27 -0.53
C LYS A 322 -2.31 2.02 -1.36
N ILE A 323 -3.35 2.08 -2.17
CA ILE A 323 -3.79 0.96 -2.99
C ILE A 323 -3.83 1.34 -4.46
N ASN A 324 -3.62 0.35 -5.31
CA ASN A 324 -4.02 0.34 -6.70
C ASN A 324 -4.55 -1.06 -7.04
N ILE A 325 -5.87 -1.19 -7.10
CA ILE A 325 -6.60 -2.45 -7.26
C ILE A 325 -7.46 -2.36 -8.51
N ALA A 326 -7.52 -3.44 -9.28
CA ALA A 326 -8.48 -3.58 -10.36
C ALA A 326 -9.16 -4.94 -10.35
N MET A 327 -10.49 -4.92 -10.51
CA MET A 327 -11.31 -6.07 -10.87
C MET A 327 -11.62 -5.95 -12.36
N ILE A 328 -11.06 -6.82 -13.19
CA ILE A 328 -11.19 -6.78 -14.65
C ILE A 328 -11.93 -8.03 -15.11
N CYS A 329 -13.01 -7.87 -15.85
CA CYS A 329 -13.93 -8.94 -16.17
C CYS A 329 -14.25 -9.00 -17.67
N GLN A 330 -14.12 -10.18 -18.25
CA GLN A 330 -14.50 -10.46 -19.64
C GLN A 330 -15.58 -11.55 -19.65
N THR A 331 -16.70 -11.29 -20.32
CA THR A 331 -17.81 -12.25 -20.43
C THR A 331 -17.62 -13.10 -21.68
N LEU A 332 -17.54 -14.41 -21.50
CA LEU A 332 -17.61 -15.38 -22.60
C LEU A 332 -19.03 -15.95 -22.66
N VAL A 333 -19.63 -15.88 -23.84
CA VAL A 333 -20.96 -16.44 -24.11
C VAL A 333 -20.77 -17.61 -25.07
N SER A 334 -21.32 -18.77 -24.71
CA SER A 334 -21.45 -19.92 -25.61
C SER A 334 -22.88 -19.93 -26.16
N PRO A 335 -23.12 -19.42 -27.38
CA PRO A 335 -24.48 -19.27 -27.91
C PRO A 335 -25.22 -20.62 -27.92
N PRO A 336 -26.47 -20.68 -27.45
CA PRO A 336 -27.24 -21.91 -27.45
C PRO A 336 -27.56 -22.36 -28.88
N GLU A 337 -27.77 -23.66 -29.09
CA GLU A 337 -28.18 -24.18 -30.39
C GLU A 337 -29.57 -23.65 -30.80
N GLY A 338 -29.65 -23.15 -32.04
CA GLY A 338 -30.87 -22.59 -32.62
C GLY A 338 -31.18 -21.18 -32.13
N ASN A 339 -32.46 -20.79 -32.20
CA ASN A 339 -32.90 -19.42 -31.89
C ASN A 339 -33.35 -19.27 -30.43
N LYS A 340 -32.60 -19.88 -29.49
CA LYS A 340 -32.90 -19.85 -28.05
C LYS A 340 -32.27 -18.63 -27.38
N GLU A 341 -32.89 -18.13 -26.33
CA GLU A 341 -32.30 -17.08 -25.50
C GLU A 341 -31.09 -17.62 -24.72
N ILE A 342 -30.09 -16.76 -24.51
CA ILE A 342 -28.90 -17.07 -23.72
C ILE A 342 -29.33 -17.27 -22.26
N SER A 343 -28.98 -18.42 -21.68
CA SER A 343 -29.21 -18.72 -20.26
C SER A 343 -27.93 -18.50 -19.45
N ARG A 344 -28.05 -18.50 -18.11
CA ARG A 344 -26.88 -18.43 -17.21
C ARG A 344 -25.93 -19.63 -17.41
N ASP A 345 -26.41 -20.78 -17.84
CA ASP A 345 -25.55 -21.93 -18.14
C ASP A 345 -24.64 -21.70 -19.36
N ASN A 346 -24.97 -20.71 -20.19
CA ASN A 346 -24.24 -20.35 -21.41
C ASN A 346 -23.19 -19.26 -21.20
N ILE A 347 -23.06 -18.69 -19.99
CA ILE A 347 -22.16 -17.57 -19.73
C ILE A 347 -21.08 -17.93 -18.70
N LEU A 348 -19.87 -17.42 -18.96
CA LEU A 348 -18.70 -17.56 -18.10
C LEU A 348 -18.01 -16.19 -17.99
N CYS A 349 -17.88 -15.67 -16.78
CA CYS A 349 -17.07 -14.48 -16.52
C CYS A 349 -15.63 -14.90 -16.22
N LYS A 350 -14.68 -14.44 -17.04
CA LYS A 350 -13.24 -14.51 -16.73
C LYS A 350 -12.85 -13.27 -15.95
N ILE A 351 -12.35 -13.47 -14.75
CA ILE A 351 -11.91 -12.43 -13.83
C ILE A 351 -10.39 -12.39 -13.80
N THR A 352 -9.83 -11.19 -13.89
CA THR A 352 -8.47 -10.87 -13.49
C THR A 352 -8.55 -9.82 -12.38
N TYR A 353 -8.11 -10.21 -11.19
CA TYR A 353 -8.03 -9.32 -10.04
C TYR A 353 -6.56 -8.99 -9.77
N VAL A 354 -6.23 -7.71 -9.65
CA VAL A 354 -4.88 -7.27 -9.27
C VAL A 354 -4.95 -6.34 -8.08
N ALA A 355 -4.01 -6.49 -7.16
CA ALA A 355 -3.89 -5.63 -5.98
C ALA A 355 -2.43 -5.29 -5.73
N ASN A 356 -2.10 -4.00 -5.84
CA ASN A 356 -0.83 -3.44 -5.37
C ASN A 356 -1.14 -2.62 -4.13
N VAL A 357 -0.62 -3.06 -2.98
CA VAL A 357 -0.90 -2.45 -1.69
C VAL A 357 0.42 -2.02 -1.06
N ASN A 358 0.54 -0.73 -0.80
CA ASN A 358 1.56 -0.18 0.08
C ASN A 358 0.96 0.00 1.48
N PRO A 359 1.45 -0.70 2.51
CA PRO A 359 0.87 -0.65 3.86
C PRO A 359 1.12 0.68 4.58
N GLY A 360 1.83 1.64 3.96
CA GLY A 360 2.02 3.02 4.42
C GLY A 360 3.08 3.20 5.51
N GLY A 361 3.49 2.11 6.15
CA GLY A 361 4.42 2.09 7.27
C GLY A 361 4.79 0.66 7.65
N TRP A 362 5.49 0.52 8.76
CA TRP A 362 6.04 -0.76 9.20
C TRP A 362 4.97 -1.82 9.45
N ALA A 363 5.21 -3.03 8.94
CA ALA A 363 4.47 -4.24 9.26
C ALA A 363 5.38 -5.45 9.04
N PRO A 364 5.31 -6.51 9.87
CA PRO A 364 6.13 -7.70 9.66
C PRO A 364 5.81 -8.39 8.34
N ALA A 365 6.84 -8.65 7.53
CA ALA A 365 6.67 -9.22 6.20
C ALA A 365 6.00 -10.60 6.22
N SER A 366 6.40 -11.46 7.17
CA SER A 366 5.82 -12.78 7.37
C SER A 366 4.31 -12.72 7.67
N VAL A 367 3.89 -11.78 8.52
CA VAL A 367 2.47 -11.56 8.87
C VAL A 367 1.69 -11.08 7.66
N LEU A 368 2.17 -10.06 6.96
CA LEU A 368 1.48 -9.55 5.77
C LEU A 368 1.33 -10.63 4.69
N ARG A 369 2.40 -11.42 4.45
CA ARG A 369 2.37 -12.52 3.47
C ARG A 369 1.43 -13.65 3.88
N ALA A 370 1.35 -13.99 5.18
CA ALA A 370 0.42 -14.99 5.68
C ALA A 370 -1.04 -14.54 5.56
N VAL A 371 -1.33 -13.30 5.97
CA VAL A 371 -2.66 -12.70 5.85
C VAL A 371 -3.07 -12.60 4.38
N ALA A 372 -2.23 -12.06 3.51
CA ALA A 372 -2.53 -11.96 2.08
C ALA A 372 -2.80 -13.34 1.44
N LYS A 373 -1.97 -14.35 1.76
CA LYS A 373 -2.14 -15.71 1.25
C LYS A 373 -3.49 -16.32 1.63
N ARG A 374 -4.05 -15.95 2.79
CA ARG A 374 -5.37 -16.44 3.23
C ARG A 374 -6.52 -15.56 2.75
N GLU A 375 -6.44 -14.25 2.95
CA GLU A 375 -7.57 -13.34 2.76
C GLU A 375 -7.93 -13.14 1.29
N TYR A 376 -6.96 -13.10 0.36
CA TYR A 376 -7.28 -12.90 -1.07
C TYR A 376 -8.09 -14.06 -1.69
N PRO A 377 -7.69 -15.34 -1.53
CA PRO A 377 -8.54 -16.46 -1.95
C PRO A 377 -9.90 -16.49 -1.26
N LYS A 378 -9.94 -16.21 0.07
CA LYS A 378 -11.19 -16.16 0.85
C LYS A 378 -12.14 -15.09 0.29
N PHE A 379 -11.62 -13.88 0.04
CA PHE A 379 -12.34 -12.78 -0.60
C PHE A 379 -12.90 -13.19 -1.96
N LEU A 380 -12.04 -13.64 -2.89
CA LEU A 380 -12.45 -13.94 -4.25
C LEU A 380 -13.55 -15.01 -4.27
N LYS A 381 -13.37 -16.09 -3.51
CA LYS A 381 -14.36 -17.17 -3.40
C LYS A 381 -15.69 -16.69 -2.82
N ARG A 382 -15.64 -15.93 -1.72
CA ARG A 382 -16.85 -15.40 -1.06
C ARG A 382 -17.59 -14.43 -1.97
N PHE A 383 -16.86 -13.49 -2.56
CA PHE A 383 -17.42 -12.45 -3.42
C PHE A 383 -18.04 -13.04 -4.69
N THR A 384 -17.34 -13.93 -5.41
CA THR A 384 -17.90 -14.51 -6.64
C THR A 384 -19.09 -15.41 -6.37
N SER A 385 -19.07 -16.18 -5.27
CA SER A 385 -20.23 -16.97 -4.82
C SER A 385 -21.42 -16.06 -4.47
N TYR A 386 -21.18 -14.94 -3.79
CA TYR A 386 -22.19 -13.95 -3.48
C TYR A 386 -22.84 -13.38 -4.75
N VAL A 387 -22.06 -13.04 -5.78
CA VAL A 387 -22.61 -12.55 -7.06
C VAL A 387 -23.48 -13.62 -7.73
N GLN A 388 -23.03 -14.88 -7.75
CA GLN A 388 -23.82 -15.98 -8.30
C GLN A 388 -25.15 -16.14 -7.56
N GLU A 389 -25.14 -16.11 -6.23
CA GLU A 389 -26.35 -16.20 -5.41
C GLU A 389 -27.32 -15.04 -5.68
N LYS A 390 -26.81 -13.81 -5.73
CA LYS A 390 -27.66 -12.61 -5.90
C LYS A 390 -28.20 -12.45 -7.31
N THR A 391 -27.61 -13.10 -8.31
CA THR A 391 -28.04 -13.03 -9.72
C THR A 391 -28.87 -14.24 -10.16
N ALA A 392 -28.81 -15.35 -9.41
CA ALA A 392 -29.63 -16.53 -9.66
C ALA A 392 -31.12 -16.18 -9.78
N GLY A 393 -31.76 -16.64 -10.87
CA GLY A 393 -33.17 -16.39 -11.16
C GLY A 393 -33.51 -14.96 -11.60
N LYS A 394 -32.54 -14.04 -11.70
CA LYS A 394 -32.75 -12.68 -12.23
C LYS A 394 -32.38 -12.61 -13.72
N PRO A 395 -33.00 -11.70 -14.50
CA PRO A 395 -32.58 -11.40 -15.87
C PRO A 395 -31.08 -11.10 -15.94
N ILE A 396 -30.43 -11.52 -17.03
CA ILE A 396 -29.00 -11.33 -17.25
C ILE A 396 -28.74 -9.86 -17.60
N LEU A 397 -27.81 -9.23 -16.88
CA LEU A 397 -27.31 -7.90 -17.21
C LEU A 397 -25.98 -8.06 -17.96
N PHE A 398 -25.95 -7.82 -19.27
CA PHE A 398 -24.74 -7.96 -20.09
C PHE A 398 -23.76 -6.81 -19.92
#